data_AF-Q4Q2H3-F1
#
_entry.id   AF-Q4Q2H3-F1
#
_cell.length_a   1.000
_cell.length_b   1.000
_cell.length_c   1.000
_cell.angle_alpha   90.00
_cell.angle_beta   90.00
_cell.angle_gamma   90.00
#
_symmetry.space_group_name_H-M   'P 1'
#
loop_
_entity.id
_entity.type
_entity.pdbx_description
1 polymer ?
#
loop_
_entity_poly.entity_id
_entity_poly.type
_entity_poly.pdbx_seq_one_letter_code
_entity_poly.pdbx_strand_id
1 'polypeptide(L)'
;MAHGAAQCTLAAPGCVYLTPEQEEQLVDRLYTQSLLQKEATLAELDARYYPVTASQTISQETLQKSVQRQVDVEMERRQQRRKEMDAMAVAKAMGHASGSRAAASKKTVTAEETDVSVRRLYDDALAQKKARKAESERLYAFHPEDLKSAKMSKAALQESVNRMSKPKKTEFAVAEVNKIYGL
;
A
#
# COMPACT_ATOMS: atom_id res chain seq x y z
N MET A 1 -16.47 -88.55 1.92
CA MET A 1 -17.28 -87.36 1.57
C MET A 1 -16.37 -86.14 1.64
N ALA A 2 -15.74 -85.79 0.53
CA ALA A 2 -14.84 -84.64 0.42
C ALA A 2 -15.45 -83.68 -0.61
N HIS A 3 -15.88 -82.50 -0.17
CA HIS A 3 -16.28 -81.42 -1.06
C HIS A 3 -15.25 -80.31 -0.96
N GLY A 4 -14.45 -80.18 -2.02
CA GLY A 4 -13.60 -79.03 -2.24
C GLY A 4 -14.46 -77.81 -2.56
N ALA A 5 -14.28 -76.75 -1.77
CA ALA A 5 -14.83 -75.44 -2.08
C ALA A 5 -13.90 -74.75 -3.07
N ALA A 6 -14.30 -74.75 -4.34
CA ALA A 6 -13.68 -73.94 -5.38
C ALA A 6 -13.90 -72.45 -5.06
N GLN A 7 -12.81 -71.73 -4.81
CA GLN A 7 -12.83 -70.27 -4.73
C GLN A 7 -12.99 -69.71 -6.16
N CYS A 8 -14.16 -69.16 -6.45
CA CYS A 8 -14.39 -68.37 -7.66
C CYS A 8 -13.86 -66.95 -7.44
N THR A 9 -12.65 -66.67 -7.92
CA THR A 9 -12.15 -65.31 -8.10
C THR A 9 -12.63 -64.76 -9.44
N LEU A 10 -13.76 -64.06 -9.45
CA LEU A 10 -14.21 -63.28 -10.61
C LEU A 10 -13.48 -61.92 -10.60
N ALA A 11 -12.31 -61.86 -11.25
CA ALA A 11 -11.61 -60.62 -11.50
C ALA A 11 -12.05 -60.02 -12.85
N ALA A 12 -12.63 -58.81 -12.81
CA ALA A 12 -12.94 -58.03 -14.00
C ALA A 12 -11.64 -57.57 -14.71
N PRO A 13 -11.57 -57.62 -16.05
CA PRO A 13 -10.37 -57.21 -16.78
C PRO A 13 -10.21 -55.69 -16.73
N GLY A 14 -9.13 -55.21 -16.08
CA GLY A 14 -8.72 -53.80 -16.09
C GLY A 14 -8.45 -53.17 -14.72
N CYS A 15 -8.70 -53.88 -13.62
CA CYS A 15 -8.38 -53.37 -12.28
C CYS A 15 -6.93 -53.72 -11.91
N VAL A 16 -6.01 -52.77 -12.16
CA VAL A 16 -4.65 -52.84 -11.61
C VAL A 16 -4.75 -52.49 -10.13
N TYR A 17 -4.71 -53.51 -9.26
CA TYR A 17 -4.67 -53.30 -7.82
C TYR A 17 -3.28 -52.81 -7.43
N LEU A 18 -3.20 -51.65 -6.78
CA LEU A 18 -1.97 -51.12 -6.22
C LEU A 18 -1.58 -51.97 -5.01
N THR A 19 -0.28 -52.18 -4.83
CA THR A 19 0.20 -52.76 -3.57
C THR A 19 0.08 -51.71 -2.45
N PRO A 20 -0.07 -52.11 -1.18
CA PRO A 20 -0.21 -51.16 -0.08
C PRO A 20 0.97 -50.16 -0.01
N GLU A 21 2.19 -50.61 -0.33
CA GLU A 21 3.37 -49.74 -0.41
C GLU A 21 3.26 -48.69 -1.54
N GLN A 22 2.65 -49.04 -2.67
CA GLN A 22 2.40 -48.10 -3.77
C GLN A 22 1.31 -47.10 -3.43
N GLU A 23 0.31 -47.51 -2.65
CA GLU A 23 -0.73 -46.63 -2.15
C GLU A 23 -0.14 -45.58 -1.19
N GLU A 24 0.70 -45.99 -0.24
CA GLU A 24 1.39 -45.07 0.68
C GLU A 24 2.26 -44.06 -0.09
N GLN A 25 3.05 -44.52 -1.06
CA GLN A 25 3.86 -43.64 -1.91
C GLN A 25 3.02 -42.67 -2.73
N LEU A 26 1.85 -43.11 -3.21
CA LEU A 26 0.94 -42.26 -3.96
C LEU A 26 0.31 -41.20 -3.04
N VAL A 27 -0.10 -41.59 -1.83
CA VAL A 27 -0.65 -40.69 -0.81
C VAL A 27 0.37 -39.62 -0.43
N ASP A 28 1.63 -39.99 -0.18
CA ASP A 28 2.70 -39.05 0.15
C ASP A 28 2.96 -38.05 -0.98
N ARG A 29 2.97 -38.52 -2.23
CA ARG A 29 3.12 -37.64 -3.40
C ARG A 29 1.95 -36.68 -3.56
N LEU A 30 0.72 -37.16 -3.39
CA LEU A 30 -0.47 -36.32 -3.48
C LEU A 30 -0.52 -35.29 -2.34
N TYR A 31 -0.12 -35.71 -1.14
CA TYR A 31 -0.06 -34.84 0.02
C TYR A 31 0.98 -33.72 -0.15
N THR A 32 2.20 -34.07 -0.57
CA THR A 32 3.26 -33.08 -0.84
C THR A 32 2.85 -32.12 -1.95
N GLN A 33 2.24 -32.62 -3.03
CA GLN A 33 1.71 -31.76 -4.10
C GLN A 33 0.60 -30.83 -3.60
N SER A 34 -0.28 -31.30 -2.71
CA SER A 34 -1.33 -30.48 -2.10
C SER A 34 -0.74 -29.38 -1.21
N LEU A 35 0.31 -29.67 -0.43
CA LEU A 35 0.99 -28.67 0.39
C LEU A 35 1.62 -27.58 -0.48
N LEU A 36 2.36 -27.96 -1.53
CA LEU A 36 2.97 -26.99 -2.45
C LEU A 36 1.93 -26.09 -3.13
N GLN A 37 0.77 -26.64 -3.52
CA GLN A 37 -0.32 -25.84 -4.06
C GLN A 37 -0.89 -24.85 -3.03
N LYS A 38 -1.07 -25.27 -1.79
CA LYS A 38 -1.56 -24.39 -0.71
C LYS A 38 -0.57 -23.27 -0.41
N GLU A 39 0.73 -23.60 -0.34
CA GLU A 39 1.80 -22.61 -0.14
C GLU A 39 1.81 -21.58 -1.27
N ALA A 40 1.73 -22.03 -2.53
CA ALA A 40 1.66 -21.13 -3.68
C ALA A 40 0.41 -20.22 -3.63
N THR A 41 -0.75 -20.78 -3.27
CA THR A 41 -2.00 -20.02 -3.15
C THR A 41 -1.91 -18.99 -2.02
N LEU A 42 -1.32 -19.35 -0.88
CA LEU A 42 -1.11 -18.42 0.22
C LEU A 42 -0.15 -17.29 -0.18
N ALA A 43 0.95 -17.59 -0.86
CA ALA A 43 1.87 -16.57 -1.36
C ALA A 43 1.20 -15.59 -2.34
N GLU A 44 0.32 -16.09 -3.23
CA GLU A 44 -0.48 -15.24 -4.12
C GLU A 44 -1.46 -14.35 -3.36
N LEU A 45 -2.15 -14.90 -2.35
CA LEU A 45 -3.08 -14.12 -1.53
C LEU A 45 -2.34 -13.09 -0.67
N ASP A 46 -1.21 -13.44 -0.10
CA ASP A 46 -0.36 -12.52 0.66
C ASP A 46 0.11 -11.36 -0.23
N ALA A 47 0.59 -11.64 -1.44
CA ALA A 47 0.96 -10.61 -2.39
C ALA A 47 -0.23 -9.72 -2.80
N ARG A 48 -1.45 -10.27 -2.84
CA ARG A 48 -2.67 -9.55 -3.24
C ARG A 48 -3.26 -8.68 -2.13
N TYR A 49 -3.29 -9.17 -0.90
CA TYR A 49 -3.92 -8.47 0.23
C TYR A 49 -2.94 -7.64 1.05
N TYR A 50 -1.67 -8.06 1.10
CA TYR A 50 -0.61 -7.39 1.83
C TYR A 50 0.58 -7.10 0.89
N PRO A 51 0.41 -6.22 -0.11
CA PRO A 51 1.51 -5.83 -0.96
C PRO A 51 2.60 -5.18 -0.11
N VAL A 52 3.68 -5.92 0.14
CA VAL A 52 4.85 -5.41 0.87
C VAL A 52 5.54 -4.40 -0.04
N THR A 53 5.25 -3.12 0.15
CA THR A 53 6.00 -2.06 -0.51
C THR A 53 7.43 -2.08 0.03
N ALA A 54 8.41 -2.10 -0.87
CA ALA A 54 9.81 -1.96 -0.48
C ALA A 54 9.99 -0.70 0.36
N SER A 55 10.75 -0.81 1.46
CA SER A 55 11.08 0.33 2.31
C SER A 55 11.74 1.41 1.44
N GLN A 56 11.14 2.59 1.36
CA GLN A 56 11.72 3.71 0.63
C GLN A 56 12.99 4.14 1.35
N THR A 57 14.15 3.73 0.81
CA THR A 57 15.44 4.18 1.30
C THR A 57 15.76 5.53 0.66
N ILE A 58 15.87 6.56 1.49
CA ILE A 58 16.33 7.88 1.03
C ILE A 58 17.83 7.75 0.74
N SER A 59 18.27 8.16 -0.45
CA SER A 59 19.69 8.11 -0.79
C SER A 59 20.51 9.03 0.12
N GLN A 60 21.75 8.63 0.44
CA GLN A 60 22.65 9.43 1.28
C GLN A 60 22.85 10.84 0.73
N GLU A 61 22.94 10.99 -0.60
CA GLU A 61 23.06 12.29 -1.26
C GLU A 61 21.84 13.19 -0.99
N THR A 62 20.64 12.62 -0.97
CA THR A 62 19.41 13.39 -0.73
C THR A 62 19.35 13.86 0.73
N LEU A 63 19.75 13.00 1.67
CA LEU A 63 19.88 13.36 3.08
C LEU A 63 20.92 14.46 3.27
N GLN A 64 22.10 14.33 2.68
CA GLN A 64 23.17 15.33 2.76
C GLN A 64 22.73 16.68 2.18
N LYS A 65 22.05 16.69 1.03
CA LYS A 65 21.48 17.92 0.45
C LYS A 65 20.44 18.57 1.37
N SER A 66 19.60 17.77 2.04
CA SER A 66 18.62 18.27 3.01
C SER A 66 19.28 18.90 4.23
N VAL A 67 20.27 18.21 4.81
CA VAL A 67 21.06 18.72 5.95
C VAL A 67 21.77 20.00 5.57
N GLN A 68 22.43 20.04 4.41
CA GLN A 68 23.12 21.23 3.94
C GLN A 68 22.16 22.43 3.82
N ARG A 69 20.99 22.24 3.21
CA ARG A 69 19.97 23.31 3.12
C ARG A 69 19.53 23.82 4.49
N GLN A 70 19.35 22.93 5.46
CA GLN A 70 18.97 23.34 6.81
C GLN A 70 20.06 24.21 7.46
N VAL A 71 21.33 23.80 7.31
CA VAL A 71 22.47 24.57 7.81
C VAL A 71 22.57 25.93 7.09
N ASP A 72 22.43 25.96 5.77
CA ASP A 72 22.50 27.19 4.98
C ASP A 72 21.42 28.20 5.40
N VAL A 73 20.17 27.73 5.56
CA VAL A 73 19.04 28.56 6.03
C VAL A 73 19.29 29.09 7.44
N GLU A 74 19.86 28.26 8.33
CA GLU A 74 20.20 28.66 9.69
C GLU A 74 21.31 29.73 9.70
N MET A 75 22.34 29.52 8.89
CA MET A 75 23.45 30.46 8.73
C MET A 75 23.00 31.78 8.13
N GLU A 76 22.12 31.77 7.12
CA GLU A 76 21.54 32.98 6.55
C GLU A 76 20.73 33.75 7.60
N ARG A 77 19.89 33.07 8.38
CA ARG A 77 19.15 33.70 9.50
C ARG A 77 20.08 34.29 10.55
N ARG A 78 21.21 33.66 10.85
CA ARG A 78 22.22 34.23 11.76
C ARG A 78 22.87 35.47 11.15
N GLN A 79 23.22 35.43 9.88
CA GLN A 79 23.82 36.57 9.17
C GLN A 79 22.87 37.76 9.10
N GLN A 80 21.59 37.53 8.78
CA GLN A 80 20.56 38.57 8.79
C GLN A 80 20.44 39.21 10.17
N ARG A 81 20.33 38.41 11.24
CA ARG A 81 20.30 38.93 12.62
C ARG A 81 21.54 39.74 12.98
N ARG A 82 22.74 39.32 12.56
CA ARG A 82 23.98 40.10 12.77
C ARG A 82 23.92 41.44 12.04
N LYS A 83 23.53 41.43 10.76
CA LYS A 83 23.37 42.66 9.96
C LYS A 83 22.34 43.61 10.58
N GLU A 84 21.22 43.09 11.08
CA GLU A 84 20.21 43.89 11.79
C GLU A 84 20.76 44.49 13.08
N MET A 85 21.50 43.71 13.88
CA MET A 85 22.13 44.19 15.10
C MET A 85 23.18 45.27 14.82
N ASP A 86 24.01 45.07 13.79
CA ASP A 86 25.02 46.05 13.36
C ASP A 86 24.34 47.32 12.83
N ALA A 87 23.29 47.19 12.02
CA ALA A 87 22.50 48.32 11.54
C ALA A 87 21.83 49.08 12.70
N MET A 88 21.31 48.37 13.71
CA MET A 88 20.77 49.00 14.93
C MET A 88 21.86 49.70 15.74
N ALA A 89 23.05 49.11 15.85
CA ALA A 89 24.18 49.71 16.56
C ALA A 89 24.65 51.01 15.86
N VAL A 90 24.76 50.98 14.52
CA VAL A 90 25.09 52.16 13.72
C VAL A 90 23.99 53.23 13.82
N ALA A 91 22.72 52.85 13.69
CA ALA A 91 21.59 53.79 13.85
C ALA A 91 21.53 54.41 15.25
N LYS A 92 21.89 53.65 16.29
CA LYS A 92 22.02 54.15 17.67
C LYS A 92 23.20 55.12 17.81
N ALA A 93 24.35 54.80 17.21
CA ALA A 93 25.52 55.68 17.22
C ALA A 93 25.28 56.99 16.44
N MET A 94 24.50 56.93 15.36
CA MET A 94 24.06 58.08 14.56
C MET A 94 22.88 58.86 15.18
N GLY A 95 22.39 58.45 16.36
CA GLY A 95 21.31 59.16 17.07
C GLY A 95 19.88 58.95 16.53
N HIS A 96 19.67 58.06 15.56
CA HIS A 96 18.35 57.81 14.95
C HIS A 96 17.44 56.87 15.77
N ALA A 97 17.99 56.10 16.71
CA ALA A 97 17.26 54.99 17.37
C ALA A 97 16.51 55.36 18.67
N SER A 98 16.57 56.61 19.13
CA SER A 98 16.05 56.99 20.47
C SER A 98 14.53 57.19 20.56
N GLY A 99 13.80 57.29 19.44
CA GLY A 99 12.37 57.65 19.46
C GLY A 99 11.36 56.49 19.42
N SER A 100 11.62 55.42 18.66
CA SER A 100 10.57 54.45 18.29
C SER A 100 10.41 53.28 19.28
N ARG A 101 11.50 52.74 19.82
CA ARG A 101 11.46 51.49 20.61
C ARG A 101 11.01 51.71 22.07
N ALA A 102 11.20 52.91 22.62
CA ALA A 102 10.69 53.27 23.96
C ALA A 102 9.16 53.51 23.96
N ALA A 103 8.55 53.74 22.80
CA ALA A 103 7.11 53.94 22.66
C ALA A 103 6.33 52.63 22.45
N ALA A 104 6.98 51.56 21.98
CA ALA A 104 6.34 50.27 21.74
C ALA A 104 6.14 49.43 23.02
N SER A 105 6.98 49.60 24.04
CA SER A 105 6.91 48.80 25.28
C SER A 105 5.88 49.31 26.31
N LYS A 106 5.13 50.37 26.01
CA LYS A 106 4.13 50.97 26.91
C LYS A 106 2.72 51.06 26.33
N LYS A 107 2.43 50.38 25.22
CA LYS A 107 1.05 50.23 24.76
C LYS A 107 0.39 49.14 25.62
N THR A 108 -0.24 49.56 26.71
CA THR A 108 -1.21 48.73 27.42
C THR A 108 -2.33 48.39 26.44
N VAL A 109 -2.39 47.12 26.03
CA VAL A 109 -3.47 46.60 25.19
C VAL A 109 -4.78 46.86 25.91
N THR A 110 -5.69 47.57 25.26
CA THR A 110 -7.00 47.87 25.84
C THR A 110 -7.87 46.62 25.80
N ALA A 111 -8.86 46.52 26.71
CA ALA A 111 -9.77 45.37 26.76
C ALA A 111 -10.52 45.15 25.42
N GLU A 112 -10.82 46.24 24.71
CA GLU A 112 -11.46 46.20 23.39
C GLU A 112 -10.54 45.58 22.33
N GLU A 113 -9.24 45.93 22.33
CA GLU A 113 -8.25 45.33 21.44
C GLU A 113 -8.05 43.85 21.73
N THR A 114 -8.09 43.44 23.01
CA THR A 114 -8.05 42.02 23.36
C THR A 114 -9.28 41.28 22.87
N ASP A 115 -10.47 41.85 23.01
CA ASP A 115 -11.71 41.23 22.55
C ASP A 115 -11.75 41.07 21.02
N VAL A 116 -11.29 42.08 20.28
CA VAL A 116 -11.16 42.01 18.82
C VAL A 116 -10.16 40.94 18.41
N SER A 117 -9.03 40.82 19.12
CA SER A 117 -8.02 39.79 18.85
C SER A 117 -8.57 38.38 19.10
N VAL A 118 -9.27 38.17 20.22
CA VAL A 118 -9.88 36.88 20.57
C VAL A 118 -10.95 36.50 19.56
N ARG A 119 -11.82 37.44 19.15
CA ARG A 119 -12.84 37.20 18.12
C ARG A 119 -12.22 36.77 16.80
N ARG A 120 -11.18 37.49 16.33
CA ARG A 120 -10.46 37.13 15.11
C ARG A 120 -9.86 35.73 15.18
N LEU A 121 -9.16 35.41 16.27
CA LEU A 121 -8.57 34.08 16.45
C LEU A 121 -9.63 32.97 16.47
N TYR A 122 -10.78 33.23 17.09
CA TYR A 122 -11.89 32.28 17.11
C TYR A 122 -12.50 32.07 15.72
N ASP A 123 -12.73 33.15 14.98
CA ASP A 123 -13.28 33.11 13.62
C ASP A 123 -12.33 32.40 12.65
N ASP A 124 -11.02 32.69 12.74
CA ASP A 124 -9.98 32.04 11.95
C ASP A 124 -9.91 30.54 12.25
N ALA A 125 -9.97 30.16 13.53
CA ALA A 125 -9.97 28.75 13.95
C ALA A 125 -11.21 28.01 13.45
N LEU A 126 -12.39 28.65 13.50
CA LEU A 126 -13.62 28.10 12.95
C LEU A 126 -13.54 27.93 11.42
N ALA A 127 -13.00 28.91 10.71
CA ALA A 127 -12.81 28.84 9.27
C ALA A 127 -11.87 27.68 8.90
N GLN A 128 -10.75 27.53 9.61
CA GLN A 128 -9.81 26.44 9.39
C GLN A 128 -10.43 25.07 9.68
N LYS A 129 -11.21 24.94 10.74
CA LYS A 129 -11.91 23.69 11.07
C LYS A 129 -12.93 23.32 9.99
N LYS A 130 -13.69 24.30 9.47
CA LYS A 130 -14.64 24.08 8.38
C LYS A 130 -13.93 23.64 7.09
N ALA A 131 -12.82 24.28 6.73
CA ALA A 131 -12.03 23.90 5.56
C ALA A 131 -11.51 22.45 5.67
N ARG A 132 -10.89 22.10 6.81
CA ARG A 132 -10.41 20.72 7.05
C ARG A 132 -11.53 19.69 7.01
N LYS A 133 -12.71 20.03 7.55
CA LYS A 133 -13.88 19.16 7.49
C LYS A 133 -14.31 18.91 6.04
N ALA A 134 -14.42 19.96 5.23
CA ALA A 134 -14.78 19.84 3.82
C ALA A 134 -13.74 19.02 3.02
N GLU A 135 -12.45 19.21 3.30
CA GLU A 135 -11.39 18.38 2.70
C GLU A 135 -11.49 16.91 3.12
N SER A 136 -11.76 16.64 4.40
CA SER A 136 -11.94 15.28 4.88
C SER A 136 -13.18 14.61 4.29
N GLU A 137 -14.27 15.36 4.12
CA GLU A 137 -15.48 14.88 3.45
C GLU A 137 -15.17 14.58 1.98
N ARG A 138 -14.45 15.45 1.27
CA ARG A 138 -14.05 15.16 -0.12
C ARG A 138 -13.18 13.90 -0.25
N LEU A 139 -12.27 13.66 0.70
CA LEU A 139 -11.32 12.54 0.63
C LEU A 139 -11.93 11.21 1.10
N TYR A 140 -12.80 11.26 2.10
CA TYR A 140 -13.27 10.06 2.81
C TYR A 140 -14.78 9.87 2.79
N ALA A 141 -15.56 10.84 2.30
CA ALA A 141 -16.98 10.58 2.05
C ALA A 141 -17.09 9.55 0.94
N PHE A 142 -17.91 8.55 1.21
CA PHE A 142 -18.26 7.56 0.22
C PHE A 142 -19.16 8.23 -0.83
N HIS A 143 -18.61 8.51 -2.00
CA HIS A 143 -19.34 9.02 -3.15
C HIS A 143 -19.79 7.84 -4.03
N PRO A 144 -21.04 7.36 -3.88
CA PRO A 144 -21.52 6.20 -4.67
C PRO A 144 -21.58 6.49 -6.17
N GLU A 145 -21.55 7.74 -6.59
CA GLU A 145 -21.54 8.15 -8.01
C GLU A 145 -20.16 7.98 -8.68
N ASP A 146 -19.07 8.03 -7.89
CA ASP A 146 -17.71 7.80 -8.39
C ASP A 146 -17.40 6.31 -8.55
N LEU A 147 -18.18 5.45 -7.89
CA LEU A 147 -18.23 4.03 -8.17
C LEU A 147 -19.02 3.80 -9.46
N LYS A 148 -18.39 4.16 -10.59
CA LYS A 148 -18.68 3.51 -11.88
C LYS A 148 -18.26 2.06 -11.73
N SER A 149 -19.09 1.25 -11.04
CA SER A 149 -18.95 -0.19 -11.03
C SER A 149 -18.98 -0.59 -12.49
N ALA A 150 -17.81 -0.91 -13.05
CA ALA A 150 -17.69 -1.47 -14.37
C ALA A 150 -18.28 -2.87 -14.30
N LYS A 151 -19.62 -2.94 -14.28
CA LYS A 151 -20.35 -4.18 -14.54
C LYS A 151 -19.82 -4.62 -15.90
N MET A 152 -19.06 -5.72 -15.90
CA MET A 152 -18.50 -6.26 -17.14
C MET A 152 -19.64 -6.36 -18.14
N SER A 153 -19.39 -5.91 -19.37
CA SER A 153 -20.41 -6.00 -20.42
C SER A 153 -20.84 -7.45 -20.54
N LYS A 154 -22.11 -7.68 -20.87
CA LYS A 154 -22.67 -9.03 -21.03
C LYS A 154 -21.82 -9.88 -21.98
N ALA A 155 -21.20 -9.25 -23.00
CA ALA A 155 -20.27 -9.87 -23.92
C ALA A 155 -18.98 -10.37 -23.23
N ALA A 156 -18.32 -9.54 -22.42
CA ALA A 156 -17.10 -9.94 -21.71
C ALA A 156 -17.36 -11.06 -20.69
N LEU A 157 -18.54 -11.05 -20.07
CA LEU A 157 -18.96 -12.10 -19.14
C LEU A 157 -19.20 -13.42 -19.88
N GLN A 158 -19.84 -13.37 -21.06
CA GLN A 158 -20.04 -14.54 -21.92
C GLN A 158 -18.71 -15.13 -22.43
N GLU A 159 -17.74 -14.29 -22.82
CA GLU A 159 -16.41 -14.73 -23.24
C GLU A 159 -15.64 -15.43 -22.11
N SER A 160 -15.72 -14.90 -20.88
CA SER A 160 -15.12 -15.53 -19.70
C SER A 160 -15.72 -16.91 -19.43
N VAL A 161 -17.06 -17.01 -19.46
CA VAL A 161 -17.77 -18.29 -19.29
C VAL A 161 -17.36 -19.28 -20.38
N ASN A 162 -17.31 -18.84 -21.65
CA ASN A 162 -16.89 -19.67 -22.77
C ASN A 162 -15.43 -20.15 -22.66
N ARG A 163 -14.55 -19.34 -22.04
CA ARG A 163 -13.16 -19.74 -21.77
C ARG A 163 -13.08 -20.80 -20.67
N MET A 164 -13.92 -20.69 -19.64
CA MET A 164 -13.97 -21.65 -18.53
C MET A 164 -14.76 -22.93 -18.85
N SER A 165 -15.72 -22.86 -19.77
CA SER A 165 -16.57 -23.99 -20.15
C SER A 165 -15.89 -24.95 -21.14
N LYS A 166 -14.75 -24.59 -21.71
CA LYS A 166 -13.94 -25.50 -22.52
C LYS A 166 -13.30 -26.55 -21.60
N PRO A 167 -13.58 -27.85 -21.77
CA PRO A 167 -12.93 -28.88 -20.99
C PRO A 167 -11.41 -28.80 -21.21
N LYS A 168 -10.64 -28.66 -20.13
CA LYS A 168 -9.15 -28.65 -20.17
C LYS A 168 -8.53 -29.98 -20.60
N LYS A 169 -9.34 -31.00 -20.89
CA LYS A 169 -8.87 -32.28 -21.42
C LYS A 169 -8.68 -32.12 -22.94
N THR A 170 -7.54 -31.59 -23.33
CA THR A 170 -7.01 -31.83 -24.67
C THR A 170 -6.55 -33.28 -24.73
N GLU A 171 -7.18 -34.08 -25.58
CA GLU A 171 -6.66 -35.40 -25.92
C GLU A 171 -5.34 -35.17 -26.67
N PHE A 172 -4.21 -35.32 -25.98
CA PHE A 172 -2.90 -35.18 -26.61
C PHE A 172 -2.68 -36.39 -27.51
N ALA A 173 -2.46 -36.13 -28.80
CA ALA A 173 -2.04 -37.17 -29.72
C ALA A 173 -0.65 -37.68 -29.29
N VAL A 174 -0.40 -38.99 -29.47
CA VAL A 174 0.90 -39.63 -29.12
C VAL A 174 2.09 -38.89 -29.76
N ALA A 175 1.89 -38.29 -30.94
CA ALA A 175 2.89 -37.47 -31.62
C ALA A 175 3.28 -36.20 -30.85
N GLU A 176 2.34 -35.55 -30.16
CA GLU A 176 2.61 -34.36 -29.34
C GLU A 176 3.32 -34.74 -28.05
N VAL A 177 2.96 -35.89 -27.48
CA VAL A 177 3.63 -36.46 -26.30
C VAL A 177 5.09 -36.80 -26.64
N ASN A 178 5.34 -37.48 -27.77
CA ASN A 178 6.69 -37.83 -28.20
C ASN A 178 7.56 -36.58 -28.46
N LYS A 179 6.96 -35.49 -28.97
CA LYS A 179 7.65 -34.21 -29.15
C LYS A 179 8.08 -33.55 -27.83
N ILE A 180 7.32 -33.75 -26.75
CA ILE A 180 7.67 -33.24 -25.41
C ILE A 180 8.81 -34.07 -24.79
N TYR A 181 8.83 -35.38 -25.03
CA TYR A 181 9.82 -36.29 -24.47
C TYR A 181 11.06 -36.53 -25.36
N GLY A 182 11.11 -35.93 -26.55
CA GLY A 182 12.26 -36.04 -27.46
C GLY A 182 12.50 -37.45 -28.00
N LEU A 183 11.43 -38.24 -28.14
CA LEU A 183 11.41 -39.61 -28.65
C LEU A 183 11.01 -39.65 -30.13
#